data_AF-A0A316UQX7-F1
#
_entry.id   AF-A0A316UQX7-F1
#
_cell.length_a   1.000
_cell.length_b   1.000
_cell.length_c   1.000
_cell.angle_alpha   90.00
_cell.angle_beta   90.00
_cell.angle_gamma   90.00
#
_symmetry.space_group_name_H-M   'P 1'
#
loop_
_entity.id
_entity.type
_entity.pdbx_description
1 polymer ?
#
loop_
_entity_poly.entity_id
_entity_poly.type
_entity_poly.pdbx_seq_one_letter_code
_entity_poly.pdbx_strand_id
1 'polypeptide(L)'
;MDTRKFPDDAKIVPPTTTPNMGSGPSDLNPAGVFPPTDNKPDPSPPKQEGASIFQSIENPYALQEAINKLEGSLDEVIRLFQGERETLASDGGFEKGKEGIALFREWKQTLEKLKKGQM
;
A
#
# COMPACT_ATOMS: atom_id res chain seq x y z
N MET A 1 10.88 -57.32 -16.71
CA MET A 1 11.85 -56.90 -15.68
C MET A 1 13.04 -56.32 -16.41
N ASP A 2 13.23 -55.01 -16.33
CA ASP A 2 14.53 -54.37 -16.61
C ASP A 2 14.51 -53.00 -15.92
N THR A 3 15.07 -52.99 -14.72
CA THR A 3 15.25 -51.83 -13.84
C THR A 3 16.46 -51.05 -14.29
N ARG A 4 16.27 -49.86 -14.88
CA ARG A 4 17.37 -48.90 -15.10
C ARG A 4 17.00 -47.50 -14.60
N LYS A 5 17.15 -47.38 -13.28
CA LYS A 5 17.78 -46.29 -12.51
C LYS A 5 17.85 -44.93 -13.23
N PHE A 6 17.00 -43.99 -12.80
CA PHE A 6 17.22 -42.57 -13.01
C PHE A 6 18.54 -42.18 -12.32
N PRO A 7 19.45 -41.44 -12.97
CA PRO A 7 20.54 -40.80 -12.25
C PRO A 7 19.97 -39.65 -11.42
N ASP A 8 19.76 -39.96 -10.14
CA ASP A 8 19.81 -39.02 -9.04
C ASP A 8 21.10 -38.18 -9.12
N ASP A 9 20.98 -36.91 -8.75
CA ASP A 9 22.05 -36.15 -8.08
C ASP A 9 23.35 -35.86 -8.86
N ALA A 10 23.25 -35.31 -10.07
CA ALA A 10 24.33 -34.52 -10.63
C ALA A 10 24.23 -33.08 -10.12
N LYS A 11 24.72 -32.88 -8.89
CA LYS A 11 25.28 -31.63 -8.33
C LYS A 11 24.85 -30.35 -9.05
N ILE A 12 24.08 -29.52 -8.34
CA ILE A 12 24.06 -28.08 -8.56
C ILE A 12 25.53 -27.63 -8.56
N VAL A 13 26.08 -27.44 -9.75
CA VAL A 13 27.37 -26.79 -9.93
C VAL A 13 27.23 -25.42 -9.26
N PRO A 14 28.11 -25.05 -8.32
CA PRO A 14 28.11 -23.67 -7.82
C PRO A 14 28.20 -22.75 -9.03
N PRO A 15 27.55 -21.57 -9.05
CA PRO A 15 27.61 -20.69 -10.18
C PRO A 15 29.08 -20.43 -10.47
N THR A 16 29.58 -21.01 -11.56
CA THR A 16 30.90 -20.70 -12.06
C THR A 16 30.85 -19.21 -12.29
N THR A 17 31.64 -18.45 -11.52
CA THR A 17 31.91 -17.04 -11.71
C THR A 17 32.72 -16.92 -13.00
N THR A 18 32.13 -17.29 -14.14
CA THR A 18 32.58 -16.81 -15.43
C THR A 18 32.26 -15.32 -15.41
N PRO A 19 33.26 -14.43 -15.45
CA PRO A 19 32.96 -13.02 -15.66
C PRO A 19 32.12 -12.94 -16.93
N ASN A 20 30.94 -12.32 -16.82
CA ASN A 20 30.08 -12.02 -17.95
C ASN A 20 30.80 -10.94 -18.79
N MET A 21 31.86 -11.34 -19.48
CA MET A 21 32.44 -10.56 -20.55
C MET A 21 31.40 -10.57 -21.65
N GLY A 22 30.59 -9.50 -21.71
CA GLY A 22 29.63 -9.33 -22.78
C GLY A 22 30.32 -9.48 -24.15
N SER A 23 29.53 -9.78 -25.17
CA SER A 23 30.02 -9.95 -26.55
C SER A 23 30.93 -8.77 -26.91
N GLY A 24 32.17 -9.03 -27.28
CA GLY A 24 33.17 -7.97 -27.53
C GLY A 24 32.71 -6.88 -28.51
N PRO A 25 33.55 -5.85 -28.73
CA PRO A 25 33.20 -4.72 -29.58
C PRO A 25 32.59 -5.17 -30.90
N SER A 26 31.41 -4.63 -31.18
CA SER A 26 30.61 -4.94 -32.37
C SER A 26 30.37 -3.65 -33.16
N ASP A 27 29.97 -3.72 -34.44
CA ASP A 27 29.68 -2.52 -35.26
C ASP A 27 28.67 -1.56 -34.59
N LEU A 28 27.79 -2.10 -33.73
CA LEU A 28 26.76 -1.37 -32.99
C LEU A 28 27.20 -0.96 -31.56
N ASN A 29 28.31 -1.49 -31.05
CA ASN A 29 28.89 -1.14 -29.74
C ASN A 29 30.42 -1.18 -29.83
N PRO A 30 31.05 -0.24 -30.55
CA PRO A 30 32.49 -0.26 -30.81
C PRO A 30 33.32 -0.08 -29.54
N ALA A 31 32.73 0.48 -28.48
CA ALA A 31 33.37 0.65 -27.18
C ALA A 31 33.18 -0.56 -26.25
N GLY A 32 32.40 -1.56 -26.66
CA GLY A 32 32.14 -2.76 -25.85
C GLY A 32 31.60 -2.43 -24.46
N VAL A 33 30.87 -1.33 -24.30
CA VAL A 33 30.40 -0.86 -22.99
C VAL A 33 29.21 -1.72 -22.60
N PHE A 34 29.35 -2.44 -21.49
CA PHE A 34 28.28 -3.19 -20.85
C PHE A 34 27.85 -2.46 -19.57
N PRO A 35 26.54 -2.40 -19.28
CA PRO A 35 26.09 -1.88 -18.00
C PRO A 35 26.73 -2.72 -16.89
N PRO A 36 27.28 -2.09 -15.83
CA PRO A 36 27.77 -2.82 -14.67
C PRO A 36 26.65 -3.71 -14.12
N THR A 37 26.84 -5.02 -14.12
CA THR A 37 25.87 -5.99 -13.59
C THR A 37 25.84 -6.02 -12.06
N ASP A 38 26.37 -5.00 -11.38
CA ASP A 38 26.29 -4.86 -9.93
C ASP A 38 24.89 -4.34 -9.56
N ASN A 39 23.87 -5.09 -9.97
CA ASN A 39 22.49 -4.91 -9.54
C ASN A 39 22.39 -5.46 -8.11
N LYS A 40 23.14 -4.85 -7.19
CA LYS A 40 23.00 -5.12 -5.76
C LYS A 40 21.59 -4.67 -5.37
N PRO A 41 20.76 -5.58 -4.84
CA PRO A 41 19.52 -5.16 -4.19
C PRO A 41 19.91 -4.10 -3.16
N ASP A 42 19.29 -2.93 -3.23
CA ASP A 42 19.45 -1.93 -2.19
C ASP A 42 19.11 -2.62 -0.84
N PRO A 43 20.02 -2.66 0.14
CA PRO A 43 19.73 -3.25 1.45
C PRO A 43 18.64 -2.48 2.21
N SER A 44 18.25 -1.29 1.72
CA SER A 44 17.17 -0.47 2.22
C SER A 44 16.35 0.08 1.05
N PRO A 45 15.59 -0.78 0.35
CA PRO A 45 14.71 -0.29 -0.71
C PRO A 45 13.76 0.74 -0.10
N PRO A 46 13.42 1.82 -0.83
CA PRO A 46 12.48 2.80 -0.31
C PRO A 46 11.22 2.07 0.15
N LYS A 47 10.84 2.29 1.41
CA LYS A 47 9.59 1.75 1.95
C LYS A 47 8.49 2.14 0.98
N GLN A 48 7.86 1.16 0.34
CA GLN A 48 6.60 1.40 -0.34
C GLN A 48 5.65 1.91 0.75
N GLU A 49 5.40 3.21 0.76
CA GLU A 49 4.35 3.82 1.55
C GLU A 49 3.10 2.95 1.33
N GLY A 50 2.53 2.43 2.42
CA GLY A 50 1.54 1.35 2.37
C GLY A 50 0.51 1.61 1.29
N ALA A 51 0.32 0.65 0.39
CA ALA A 51 -0.54 0.78 -0.78
C ALA A 51 -1.87 1.41 -0.35
N SER A 52 -2.05 2.69 -0.70
CA SER A 52 -3.27 3.41 -0.32
C SER A 52 -4.47 2.67 -0.91
N ILE A 53 -5.61 2.68 -0.22
CA ILE A 53 -6.84 2.07 -0.73
C ILE A 53 -7.25 2.56 -2.12
N PHE A 54 -6.78 3.73 -2.53
CA PHE A 54 -6.98 4.24 -3.88
C PHE A 54 -6.33 3.38 -4.96
N GLN A 55 -5.28 2.62 -4.62
CA GLN A 55 -4.62 1.68 -5.52
C GLN A 55 -5.37 0.34 -5.61
N SER A 56 -6.36 0.09 -4.75
CA SER A 56 -7.13 -1.16 -4.72
C SER A 56 -8.29 -1.20 -5.71
N ILE A 57 -8.52 -0.13 -6.47
CA ILE A 57 -9.64 -0.02 -7.41
C ILE A 57 -9.22 0.56 -8.77
N GLU A 58 -10.03 0.31 -9.79
CA GLU A 58 -9.76 0.76 -11.17
C GLU A 58 -9.86 2.29 -11.34
N ASN A 59 -10.76 2.96 -10.59
CA ASN A 59 -10.93 4.41 -10.64
C ASN A 59 -10.67 5.09 -9.28
N PRO A 60 -9.42 5.45 -8.95
CA PRO A 60 -9.05 6.05 -7.67
C PRO A 60 -9.82 7.35 -7.37
N TYR A 61 -10.14 8.14 -8.40
CA TYR A 61 -10.85 9.41 -8.25
C TYR A 61 -12.29 9.23 -7.76
N ALA A 62 -12.99 8.19 -8.24
CA ALA A 62 -14.35 7.88 -7.80
C ALA A 62 -14.39 7.52 -6.31
N LEU A 63 -13.41 6.76 -5.82
CA LEU A 63 -13.31 6.43 -4.39
C LEU A 63 -12.91 7.65 -3.56
N GLN A 64 -12.00 8.49 -4.06
CA GLN A 64 -11.66 9.75 -3.39
C GLN A 64 -12.90 10.65 -3.24
N GLU A 65 -13.71 10.79 -4.29
CA GLU A 65 -14.95 11.54 -4.24
C GLU A 65 -15.95 10.95 -3.24
N ALA A 66 -16.14 9.62 -3.25
CA ALA A 66 -17.02 8.94 -2.33
C ALA A 66 -16.59 9.10 -0.87
N ILE A 67 -15.28 9.03 -0.59
CA ILE A 67 -14.72 9.22 0.75
C ILE A 67 -14.88 10.68 1.21
N ASN A 68 -14.62 11.65 0.33
CA ASN A 68 -14.84 13.06 0.67
C ASN A 68 -16.32 13.35 0.99
N LYS A 69 -17.25 12.75 0.24
CA LYS A 69 -18.70 12.84 0.53
C LYS A 69 -19.02 12.22 1.89
N LEU A 70 -18.46 11.05 2.19
CA LEU A 70 -18.65 10.39 3.48
C LEU A 70 -18.14 11.24 4.65
N GLU A 71 -16.94 11.84 4.52
CA GLU A 71 -16.39 12.76 5.51
C GLU A 71 -17.31 13.96 5.74
N GLY A 72 -17.82 14.56 4.66
CA GLY A 72 -18.79 15.66 4.75
C GLY A 72 -20.09 15.26 5.46
N SER A 73 -20.65 14.10 5.14
CA SER A 73 -21.85 13.57 5.81
C SER A 73 -21.61 13.31 7.30
N LEU A 74 -20.42 12.82 7.67
CA LEU A 74 -20.07 12.62 9.09
C LEU A 74 -19.99 13.95 9.84
N ASP A 75 -19.41 14.99 9.23
CA ASP A 75 -19.38 16.33 9.81
C ASP A 75 -20.78 16.93 9.98
N GLU A 76 -21.67 16.71 9.01
CA GLU A 76 -23.06 17.15 9.09
C GLU A 76 -23.79 16.49 10.27
N VAL A 77 -23.69 15.16 10.40
CA VAL A 77 -24.30 14.43 11.52
C VAL A 77 -23.74 14.90 12.86
N ILE A 78 -22.42 15.06 12.97
CA ILE A 78 -21.78 15.60 14.19
C ILE A 78 -22.33 16.99 14.52
N ARG A 79 -22.51 17.86 13.51
CA ARG A 79 -23.05 19.21 13.71
C ARG A 79 -24.50 19.18 14.21
N LEU A 80 -25.33 18.27 13.69
CA LEU A 80 -26.71 18.10 14.15
C LEU A 80 -26.75 17.73 15.64
N PHE A 81 -25.97 16.73 16.05
CA PHE A 81 -25.86 16.37 17.47
C PHE A 81 -25.32 17.52 18.33
N GLN A 82 -24.33 18.28 17.85
CA GLN A 82 -23.79 19.42 18.59
C GLN A 82 -24.80 20.56 18.75
N GLY A 83 -25.63 20.83 17.73
CA GLY A 83 -26.72 21.80 17.82
C GLY A 83 -27.83 21.35 18.77
N GLU A 84 -28.22 20.07 18.72
CA GLU A 84 -29.18 19.53 19.68
C GLU A 84 -28.65 19.51 21.11
N ARG A 85 -27.34 19.32 21.32
CA ARG A 85 -26.72 19.43 22.66
C ARG A 85 -27.03 20.77 23.31
N GLU A 86 -26.94 21.87 22.57
CA GLU A 86 -27.21 23.21 23.13
C GLU A 86 -28.66 23.33 23.60
N THR A 87 -29.57 22.55 23.00
CA THR A 87 -31.00 22.54 23.34
C THR A 87 -31.31 21.53 24.46
N LEU A 88 -30.75 20.32 24.39
CA LEU A 88 -31.06 19.17 25.26
C LEU A 88 -30.14 19.05 26.49
N ALA A 89 -28.97 19.68 26.51
CA ALA A 89 -28.08 19.63 27.67
C ALA A 89 -28.67 20.32 28.91
N SER A 90 -29.62 21.23 28.72
CA SER A 90 -30.42 21.82 29.80
C SER A 90 -31.28 20.79 30.54
N ASP A 91 -31.66 19.69 29.87
CA ASP A 91 -32.56 18.65 30.40
C ASP A 91 -31.82 17.36 30.81
N GLY A 92 -30.49 17.33 30.74
CA GLY A 92 -29.67 16.18 31.18
C GLY A 92 -29.77 14.91 30.30
N GLY A 93 -30.50 14.95 29.17
CA GLY A 93 -30.77 13.79 28.32
C GLY A 93 -29.73 13.49 27.22
N PHE A 94 -28.63 14.23 27.15
CA PHE A 94 -27.75 14.24 25.97
C PHE A 94 -26.63 13.17 25.96
N GLU A 95 -26.60 12.22 26.91
CA GLU A 95 -25.50 11.24 26.99
C GLU A 95 -25.34 10.38 25.72
N LYS A 96 -26.46 9.94 25.11
CA LYS A 96 -26.41 9.19 23.84
C LYS A 96 -25.91 10.03 22.67
N GLY A 97 -26.17 11.34 22.67
CA GLY A 97 -25.60 12.24 21.67
C GLY A 97 -24.09 12.39 21.80
N LYS A 98 -23.54 12.38 23.02
CA LYS A 98 -22.09 12.37 23.25
C LYS A 98 -21.43 11.08 22.75
N GLU A 99 -22.02 9.92 23.06
CA GLU A 99 -21.56 8.61 22.55
C GLU A 99 -21.55 8.60 21.01
N GLY A 100 -22.62 9.08 20.37
CA GLY A 100 -22.71 9.19 18.92
C GLY A 100 -21.62 10.09 18.32
N ILE A 101 -21.44 11.29 18.87
CA ILE A 101 -20.37 12.21 18.41
C ILE A 101 -18.99 11.55 18.50
N ALA A 102 -18.71 10.82 19.59
CA ALA A 102 -17.42 10.13 19.75
C ALA A 102 -17.21 9.08 18.65
N LEU A 103 -18.22 8.26 18.36
CA LEU A 103 -18.17 7.24 17.32
C LEU A 103 -17.94 7.84 15.92
N PHE A 104 -18.68 8.89 15.55
CA PHE A 104 -18.51 9.53 14.24
C PHE A 104 -17.14 10.18 14.08
N ARG A 105 -16.56 10.71 15.17
CA ARG A 105 -15.18 11.23 15.17
C ARG A 105 -14.16 10.11 14.98
N GLU A 106 -14.35 8.97 15.62
CA GLU A 106 -13.50 7.79 15.42
C GLU A 106 -13.54 7.33 13.96
N TRP A 107 -14.73 7.25 13.35
CA TRP A 107 -14.87 6.89 11.94
C TRP A 107 -14.13 7.86 11.01
N LYS A 108 -14.20 9.17 11.27
CA LYS A 108 -13.37 10.16 10.52
C LYS A 108 -11.88 9.89 10.65
N GLN A 109 -11.39 9.58 11.84
CA GLN A 109 -9.97 9.26 12.04
C GLN A 109 -9.57 7.98 11.30
N THR A 110 -10.45 6.98 11.29
CA THR A 110 -10.23 5.73 10.55
C THR A 110 -10.21 5.97 9.04
N LEU A 111 -11.08 6.83 8.49
CA LEU A 111 -11.03 7.21 7.08
C LEU A 111 -9.74 7.94 6.72
N GLU A 112 -9.27 8.86 7.57
CA GLU A 112 -8.01 9.56 7.37
C GLU A 112 -6.80 8.62 7.37
N LYS A 113 -6.80 7.63 8.25
CA LYS A 113 -5.79 6.56 8.29
C LYS A 113 -5.82 5.70 7.03
N LEU A 114 -7.03 5.32 6.60
CA LEU A 114 -7.28 4.55 5.39
C LEU A 114 -6.73 5.26 4.13
N LYS A 115 -7.00 6.57 4.00
CA LYS A 115 -6.49 7.41 2.90
C LYS A 115 -4.95 7.40 2.84
N LYS A 116 -4.31 7.44 4.01
CA LYS A 116 -2.85 7.44 4.17
C LYS A 116 -2.20 6.06 4.05
N GLY A 117 -2.99 4.99 3.84
CA GLY A 117 -2.48 3.62 3.84
C GLY A 117 -1.94 3.17 5.20
N GLN A 118 -2.36 3.83 6.28
CA GLN A 118 -1.95 3.56 7.66
C GLN A 118 -3.03 2.71 8.34
N MET A 119 -3.08 1.42 8.02
CA MET A 119 -3.96 0.47 8.72
C MET A 119 -3.24 -0.18 9.90
#